data_AF-X1R7T2-F1
#
_entry.id   AF-X1R7T2-F1
#
_cell.length_a   1.000
_cell.length_b   1.000
_cell.length_c   1.000
_cell.angle_alpha   90.00
_cell.angle_beta   90.00
_cell.angle_gamma   90.00
#
_symmetry.space_group_name_H-M   'P 1'
#
loop_
_entity.id
_entity.type
_entity.pdbx_description
1 polymer ?
#
loop_
_entity_poly.entity_id
_entity_poly.type
_entity_poly.pdbx_seq_one_letter_code
_entity_poly.pdbx_strand_id
1 'polypeptide(L)'
;FFKINWGNEMTTVKVMIFNKTEGLFFHLVNKWSEIGSCACQLRGLFYAAVSGGKSPQPFFAQLSQNKEINFWDKTHIFMADERFISPFHKDSNQRMVRKKLINNINIPPKNFHSMPIRNTVFQSARGY
;
A
#
# COMPACT_ATOMS: atom_id res chain seq x y z
N PHE A 1 -24.81 -5.64 -4.88
CA PHE A 1 -24.16 -5.76 -3.55
C PHE A 1 -24.27 -7.20 -3.12
N PHE A 2 -23.18 -7.79 -2.66
CA PHE A 2 -23.21 -9.15 -2.09
C PHE A 2 -23.01 -9.02 -0.59
N LYS A 3 -23.79 -9.74 0.21
CA LYS A 3 -23.51 -9.88 1.65
C LYS A 3 -22.53 -11.02 1.80
N ILE A 4 -21.39 -10.77 2.44
CA ILE A 4 -20.42 -11.82 2.78
C ILE A 4 -20.42 -11.94 4.31
N ASN A 5 -20.53 -13.17 4.80
CA ASN A 5 -20.35 -13.46 6.22
C ASN A 5 -18.86 -13.46 6.52
N TRP A 6 -18.41 -12.52 7.34
CA TRP A 6 -17.04 -12.46 7.85
C TRP A 6 -17.10 -12.56 9.38
N GLY A 7 -16.89 -13.76 9.91
CA GLY A 7 -17.13 -14.03 11.34
C GLY A 7 -18.61 -13.85 11.71
N ASN A 8 -18.87 -13.12 12.80
CA ASN A 8 -20.22 -12.88 13.33
C ASN A 8 -20.89 -11.61 12.77
N GLU A 9 -20.25 -10.89 11.83
CA GLU A 9 -20.77 -9.64 11.27
C GLU A 9 -21.18 -9.79 9.81
N MET A 10 -22.34 -9.22 9.46
CA MET A 10 -22.80 -9.09 8.08
C MET A 10 -22.16 -7.86 7.44
N THR A 11 -21.23 -8.08 6.52
CA THR A 11 -20.59 -6.99 5.77
C THR A 11 -21.17 -6.89 4.36
N THR A 12 -21.56 -5.68 3.98
CA THR A 12 -21.95 -5.38 2.60
C THR A 12 -20.70 -5.25 1.74
N VAL A 13 -20.56 -6.10 0.73
CA VAL A 13 -19.48 -6.04 -0.24
C VAL A 13 -19.94 -5.33 -1.50
N LYS A 14 -19.19 -4.29 -1.85
CA LYS A 14 -19.33 -3.55 -3.09
C LYS A 14 -18.26 -4.05 -4.06
N VAL A 15 -18.68 -4.69 -5.15
CA VAL A 15 -17.80 -5.06 -6.27
C VAL A 15 -17.87 -3.96 -7.30
N MET A 16 -16.72 -3.46 -7.72
CA MET A 16 -16.60 -2.44 -8.78
C MET A 16 -15.86 -3.06 -9.97
N ILE A 17 -16.46 -2.96 -11.15
CA ILE A 17 -15.89 -3.49 -12.40
C ILE A 17 -15.57 -2.31 -13.29
N PHE A 18 -14.33 -2.28 -13.80
CA PHE A 18 -13.84 -1.26 -14.70
C PHE A 18 -13.53 -1.89 -16.04
N ASN A 19 -13.91 -1.23 -17.13
CA ASN A 19 -13.62 -1.68 -18.50
C ASN A 19 -12.16 -1.42 -18.92
N LYS A 20 -11.46 -0.50 -18.23
CA LYS A 20 -10.07 -0.13 -18.48
C LYS A 20 -9.31 0.04 -17.16
N THR A 21 -8.03 -0.29 -17.20
CA THR A 21 -7.12 -0.17 -16.05
C THR A 21 -6.91 1.28 -15.61
N GLU A 22 -6.94 2.23 -16.53
CA GLU A 22 -6.83 3.68 -16.24
C GLU A 22 -7.92 4.14 -15.27
N GLY A 23 -9.18 3.76 -15.55
CA GLY A 23 -10.31 4.09 -14.67
C GLY A 23 -10.22 3.43 -13.31
N LEU A 24 -9.71 2.20 -13.24
CA LEU A 24 -9.44 1.50 -11.98
C LEU A 24 -8.40 2.26 -11.15
N PHE A 25 -7.26 2.63 -11.72
CA PHE A 25 -6.18 3.28 -10.97
C PHE A 25 -6.51 4.70 -10.57
N PHE A 26 -7.21 5.46 -11.44
CA PHE A 26 -7.75 6.76 -11.08
C PHE A 26 -8.70 6.66 -9.88
N HIS A 27 -9.60 5.68 -9.89
CA HIS A 27 -10.50 5.43 -8.76
C HIS A 27 -9.75 5.06 -7.48
N LEU A 28 -8.73 4.20 -7.57
CA LEU A 28 -7.92 3.80 -6.42
C LEU A 28 -7.13 4.97 -5.82
N VAL A 29 -6.58 5.87 -6.64
CA VAL A 29 -5.90 7.08 -6.17
C VAL A 29 -6.87 7.99 -5.43
N ASN A 30 -8.07 8.21 -5.98
CA ASN A 30 -9.10 9.01 -5.30
C ASN A 30 -9.52 8.38 -3.97
N LYS A 31 -9.66 7.05 -3.92
CA LYS A 31 -9.97 6.33 -2.68
C LYS A 31 -8.84 6.41 -1.65
N TRP A 32 -7.59 6.37 -2.09
CA TRP A 32 -6.45 6.59 -1.20
C TRP A 32 -6.52 7.98 -0.56
N SER A 33 -6.74 9.03 -1.35
CA SER A 33 -6.84 10.41 -0.85
C SER A 33 -8.01 10.59 0.12
N GLU A 34 -9.18 10.05 -0.21
CA GLU A 34 -10.39 10.10 0.63
C GLU A 34 -10.17 9.41 1.98
N ILE A 35 -9.72 8.15 1.96
CA ILE A 35 -9.51 7.34 3.17
C ILE A 35 -8.35 7.92 3.99
N GLY A 36 -7.26 8.30 3.34
CA GLY A 36 -6.07 8.84 3.99
C GLY A 36 -6.33 10.18 4.66
N SER A 37 -7.00 11.11 3.98
CA SER A 37 -7.38 12.41 4.56
C SER A 37 -8.32 12.22 5.76
N CYS A 38 -9.35 11.38 5.62
CA CYS A 38 -10.28 11.06 6.71
C CYS A 38 -9.56 10.44 7.92
N ALA A 39 -8.66 9.49 7.70
CA ALA A 39 -7.83 8.89 8.74
C ALA A 39 -6.96 9.94 9.46
N CYS A 40 -6.27 10.79 8.72
CA CYS A 40 -5.45 11.85 9.28
C CYS A 40 -6.27 12.86 10.11
N GLN A 41 -7.50 13.17 9.70
CA GLN A 41 -8.40 14.06 10.45
C GLN A 41 -8.91 13.41 11.74
N LEU A 42 -9.32 12.14 11.68
CA LEU A 42 -9.97 11.46 12.81
C LEU A 42 -8.98 10.97 13.88
N ARG A 43 -7.79 10.51 13.47
CA ARG A 43 -6.83 9.84 14.37
C ARG A 43 -5.40 10.34 14.22
N GLY A 44 -5.17 11.38 13.43
CA GLY A 44 -3.84 11.97 13.21
C GLY A 44 -2.92 11.19 12.26
N LEU A 45 -3.17 9.90 12.03
CA LEU A 45 -2.31 9.02 11.23
C LEU A 45 -3.09 8.14 10.25
N PHE A 46 -2.51 7.92 9.08
CA PHE A 46 -3.00 6.99 8.08
C PHE A 46 -2.06 5.79 7.94
N TYR A 47 -2.61 4.58 8.11
CA TYR A 47 -1.86 3.33 8.00
C TYR A 47 -2.38 2.55 6.78
N ALA A 48 -1.46 2.10 5.92
CA ALA A 48 -1.80 1.33 4.73
C ALA A 48 -0.87 0.13 4.59
N ALA A 49 -1.44 -1.05 4.35
CA ALA A 49 -0.70 -2.22 3.90
C ALA A 49 -0.75 -2.28 2.37
N VAL A 50 0.40 -2.46 1.72
CA VAL A 50 0.53 -2.51 0.27
C VAL A 50 1.11 -3.85 -0.18
N SER A 51 0.50 -4.41 -1.22
CA SER A 51 0.98 -5.65 -1.84
C SER A 51 2.06 -5.38 -2.89
N GLY A 52 2.86 -6.41 -3.13
CA GLY A 52 3.78 -6.42 -4.24
C GLY A 52 3.17 -6.81 -5.59
N GLY A 53 4.04 -7.22 -6.52
CA GLY A 53 3.64 -7.74 -7.83
C GLY A 53 3.55 -6.69 -8.94
N LYS A 54 3.03 -7.11 -10.10
CA LYS A 54 2.93 -6.27 -11.31
C LYS A 54 1.66 -5.43 -11.32
N SER A 55 0.55 -6.00 -10.85
CA SER A 55 -0.78 -5.36 -10.88
C SER A 55 -0.86 -4.01 -10.15
N PRO A 56 -0.25 -3.80 -8.96
CA PRO A 56 -0.31 -2.50 -8.28
C PRO A 56 0.75 -1.49 -8.77
N GLN A 57 1.65 -1.86 -9.69
CA GLN A 57 2.71 -0.92 -10.16
C GLN A 57 2.17 0.36 -10.79
N PRO A 58 1.14 0.31 -11.67
CA PRO A 58 0.63 1.54 -12.26
C PRO A 58 -0.13 2.39 -11.23
N PHE A 59 -0.80 1.76 -10.26
CA PHE A 59 -1.39 2.46 -9.12
C PHE A 59 -0.33 3.27 -8.35
N PHE A 60 0.78 2.64 -7.95
CA PHE A 60 1.86 3.33 -7.23
C PHE A 60 2.51 4.46 -8.05
N ALA A 61 2.67 4.24 -9.36
CA ALA A 61 3.18 5.27 -10.25
C ALA A 61 2.22 6.46 -10.34
N GLN A 62 0.92 6.25 -10.46
CA GLN A 62 -0.06 7.35 -10.47
C GLN A 62 -0.18 8.03 -9.10
N LEU A 63 -0.18 7.24 -8.02
CA LEU A 63 -0.28 7.72 -6.66
C LEU A 63 0.86 8.67 -6.30
N SER A 64 2.10 8.34 -6.69
CA SER A 64 3.26 9.19 -6.43
C SER A 64 3.27 10.51 -7.21
N GLN A 65 2.52 10.60 -8.32
CA GLN A 65 2.40 11.82 -9.10
C GLN A 65 1.26 12.73 -8.63
N ASN A 66 0.40 12.25 -7.72
CA ASN A 66 -0.70 13.05 -7.20
C ASN A 66 -0.19 14.07 -6.15
N LYS A 67 -0.13 15.34 -6.55
CA LYS A 67 0.34 16.45 -5.71
C LYS A 67 -0.68 16.93 -4.67
N GLU A 68 -1.95 16.50 -4.77
CA GLU A 68 -2.98 16.83 -3.79
C GLU A 68 -2.80 16.04 -2.49
N ILE A 69 -2.06 14.93 -2.53
CA ILE A 69 -1.73 14.14 -1.35
C ILE A 69 -0.60 14.84 -0.58
N ASN A 70 -0.97 15.54 0.49
CA ASN A 70 -0.08 16.34 1.32
C ASN A 70 0.13 15.78 2.73
N PHE A 71 -0.36 14.58 3.03
CA PHE A 71 -0.33 13.94 4.35
C PHE A 71 0.69 12.79 4.44
N TRP A 72 1.75 12.81 3.62
CA TRP A 72 2.79 11.77 3.61
C TRP A 72 3.58 11.67 4.92
N ASP A 73 3.72 12.79 5.63
CA ASP A 73 4.30 12.88 6.98
C ASP A 73 3.50 12.10 8.04
N LYS A 74 2.18 12.00 7.84
CA LYS A 74 1.21 11.26 8.67
C LYS A 74 0.89 9.87 8.14
N THR A 75 1.46 9.49 7.00
CA THR A 75 1.21 8.21 6.34
C THR A 75 2.27 7.20 6.73
N HIS A 76 1.86 6.01 7.17
CA HIS A 76 2.70 4.85 7.41
C HIS A 76 2.33 3.73 6.44
N ILE A 77 3.33 3.20 5.72
CA ILE A 77 3.14 2.17 4.71
C ILE A 77 3.84 0.89 5.16
N PHE A 78 3.10 -0.22 5.18
CA PHE A 78 3.57 -1.56 5.50
C PHE A 78 3.53 -2.44 4.26
N MET A 79 4.53 -3.28 4.07
CA MET A 79 4.48 -4.35 3.08
C MET A 79 3.53 -5.46 3.58
N ALA A 80 2.60 -5.91 2.72
CA ALA A 80 1.72 -7.03 3.04
C ALA A 80 2.45 -8.38 2.95
N ASP A 81 3.37 -8.50 2.00
CA ASP A 81 4.20 -9.68 1.76
C ASP A 81 5.57 -9.28 1.18
N GLU A 82 6.58 -10.12 1.39
CA GLU A 82 7.87 -10.02 0.73
C GLU A 82 8.46 -11.40 0.47
N ARG A 83 9.23 -11.50 -0.60
CA ARG A 83 10.00 -12.68 -0.96
C ARG A 83 11.24 -12.70 -0.08
N PHE A 84 11.58 -13.87 0.48
CA PHE A 84 12.79 -14.03 1.28
C PHE A 84 14.05 -14.10 0.38
N ILE A 85 14.39 -12.95 -0.21
CA ILE A 85 15.51 -12.71 -1.13
C ILE A 85 16.13 -11.35 -0.82
N SER A 86 17.28 -11.03 -1.40
CA SER A 86 17.89 -9.69 -1.25
C SER A 86 16.90 -8.56 -1.57
N PRO A 87 16.84 -7.47 -0.77
CA PRO A 87 15.95 -6.33 -1.04
C PRO A 87 16.34 -5.57 -2.31
N PHE A 88 17.54 -5.81 -2.84
CA PHE A 88 17.98 -5.25 -4.12
C PHE A 88 17.71 -6.20 -5.30
N HIS A 89 17.21 -7.41 -5.06
CA HIS A 89 16.85 -8.32 -6.13
C HIS A 89 15.71 -7.76 -6.99
N LYS A 90 15.72 -8.04 -8.30
CA LYS A 90 14.70 -7.54 -9.24
C LYS A 90 13.26 -7.95 -8.87
N ASP A 91 13.13 -9.08 -8.18
CA ASP A 91 11.85 -9.67 -7.77
C ASP A 91 11.44 -9.30 -6.33
N SER A 92 12.18 -8.42 -5.63
CA SER A 92 11.76 -7.90 -4.33
C SER A 92 10.56 -6.96 -4.48
N ASN A 93 9.52 -7.19 -3.66
CA ASN A 93 8.38 -6.29 -3.56
C ASN A 93 8.80 -4.92 -3.04
N GLN A 94 9.66 -4.87 -2.02
CA GLN A 94 10.21 -3.65 -1.46
C GLN A 94 10.96 -2.84 -2.52
N ARG A 95 11.79 -3.47 -3.37
CA ARG A 95 12.47 -2.78 -4.48
C ARG A 95 11.47 -2.10 -5.41
N MET A 96 10.41 -2.82 -5.79
CA MET A 96 9.37 -2.32 -6.68
C MET A 96 8.61 -1.15 -6.04
N VAL A 97 8.13 -1.31 -4.80
CA VAL A 97 7.38 -0.27 -4.07
C VAL A 97 8.24 0.96 -3.87
N ARG A 98 9.53 0.80 -3.53
CA ARG A 98 10.46 1.93 -3.43
C ARG A 98 10.58 2.69 -4.74
N LYS A 99 10.83 1.97 -5.83
CA LYS A 99 11.02 2.58 -7.16
C LYS A 99 9.77 3.29 -7.67
N LYS A 100 8.57 2.73 -7.42
CA LYS A 100 7.32 3.22 -7.98
C LYS A 100 6.61 4.24 -7.10
N LEU A 101 6.77 4.16 -5.77
CA LEU A 101 6.10 5.04 -4.83
C LEU A 101 7.10 5.81 -3.96
N ILE A 102 7.79 5.12 -3.05
CA ILE A 102 8.49 5.75 -1.90
C ILE A 102 9.54 6.78 -2.34
N ASN A 103 10.30 6.49 -3.39
CA ASN A 103 11.35 7.39 -3.86
C ASN A 103 10.81 8.64 -4.58
N ASN A 104 9.51 8.68 -4.86
CA ASN A 104 8.85 9.76 -5.61
C ASN A 104 7.92 10.60 -4.74
N ILE A 105 7.84 10.35 -3.43
CA ILE A 105 6.97 11.04 -2.47
C ILE A 105 7.76 11.51 -1.25
N ASN A 106 7.24 12.53 -0.56
CA ASN A 106 7.87 13.09 0.64
C ASN A 106 7.44 12.34 1.92
N ILE A 107 7.60 11.02 1.93
CA ILE A 107 7.34 10.20 3.13
C ILE A 107 8.60 10.14 4.01
N PRO A 108 8.52 10.40 5.33
CA PRO A 108 9.65 10.19 6.22
C PRO A 108 10.14 8.74 6.14
N PRO A 109 11.47 8.47 6.06
CA PRO A 109 11.99 7.11 5.93
C PRO A 109 11.50 6.15 7.03
N LYS A 110 11.31 6.66 8.25
CA LYS A 110 10.77 5.92 9.41
C LYS A 110 9.32 5.46 9.24
N ASN A 111 8.59 6.02 8.28
CA ASN A 111 7.19 5.69 8.02
C ASN A 111 7.01 4.62 6.96
N PHE A 112 8.08 4.18 6.29
CA PHE A 112 8.03 3.04 5.38
C PHE A 112 8.58 1.77 6.06
N HIS A 113 7.68 0.85 6.37
CA HIS A 113 7.95 -0.38 7.10
C HIS A 113 8.07 -1.55 6.13
N SER A 114 9.31 -1.86 5.75
CA SER A 114 9.61 -3.03 4.91
C SER A 114 9.97 -4.25 5.75
N MET A 115 9.58 -5.44 5.29
CA MET A 115 9.97 -6.71 5.92
C MET A 115 11.50 -6.87 5.90
N PRO A 116 12.15 -7.10 7.05
CA PRO A 116 13.59 -7.29 7.11
C PRO A 116 13.98 -8.66 6.55
N ILE A 117 15.14 -8.74 5.90
CA ILE A 117 15.74 -10.02 5.48
C ILE A 117 16.86 -10.35 6.46
N ARG A 118 16.57 -11.23 7.43
CA ARG A 118 17.51 -11.73 8.44
C ARG A 118 18.05 -13.11 8.04
N ASN A 119 18.75 -13.79 8.96
CA ASN A 119 19.38 -15.10 8.68
C ASN A 119 18.36 -16.19 8.32
N THR A 120 17.14 -16.11 8.84
CA THR A 120 16.06 -17.08 8.57
C THR A 120 14.73 -16.39 8.29
N VAL A 121 13.82 -17.10 7.62
CA VAL A 121 12.44 -16.66 7.41
C VAL A 121 11.74 -16.40 8.75
N PHE A 122 11.92 -17.27 9.74
CA PHE A 122 11.31 -17.12 11.07
C PHE A 122 11.80 -15.86 11.80
N GLN A 123 13.11 -15.61 11.80
CA GLN A 123 13.66 -14.40 12.42
C GLN A 123 13.20 -13.13 11.70
N SER A 124 13.03 -13.21 10.38
CA SER A 124 12.53 -12.11 9.54
C SER A 124 11.07 -11.81 9.86
N ALA A 125 10.22 -12.84 9.88
CA ALA A 125 8.80 -12.72 10.24
C ALA A 125 8.60 -12.21 11.67
N ARG A 126 9.37 -12.69 12.64
CA ARG A 126 9.32 -12.19 14.03
C ARG A 126 9.82 -10.75 14.17
N GLY A 127 10.67 -10.31 13.25
CA GLY A 127 11.25 -8.96 13.24
C GLY A 127 10.37 -7.91 12.61
N TYR A 128 9.28 -8.33 11.96
CA TYR A 128 8.28 -7.49 11.33
C TYR A 128 7.05 -7.40 12.23
#